data_AF-A0A183HWZ1-F1
#
_entry.id   AF-A0A183HWZ1-F1
#
_cell.length_a   1.000
_cell.length_b   1.000
_cell.length_c   1.000
_cell.angle_alpha   90.00
_cell.angle_beta   90.00
_cell.angle_gamma   90.00
#
_symmetry.space_group_name_H-M   'P 1'
#
loop_
_entity.id
_entity.type
_entity.pdbx_description
1 polymer ?
#
loop_
_entity_poly.entity_id
_entity_poly.type
_entity_poly.pdbx_seq_one_letter_code
_entity_poly.pdbx_strand_id
1 'polypeptide(L)'
;MVSVNGLDKSGSTPLYWSSHGGHVEVVKLLCSIPNMCISAQNKIGDTALHAAAWKGHLECVKILLEHGASTTIHNNERKLPVDLASDPETRALIQLAMREAVDTNDFRNDYISESESESDDI
;
A
#
# COMPACT_ATOMS: atom_id res chain seq x y z
N MET A 1 8.42 -19.39 16.86
CA MET A 1 7.56 -18.70 15.86
C MET A 1 8.36 -17.57 15.27
N VAL A 2 8.58 -17.56 13.95
CA VAL A 2 9.27 -16.44 13.27
C VAL A 2 8.29 -15.27 13.19
N SER A 3 8.64 -14.14 13.79
CA SER A 3 7.83 -12.92 13.64
C SER A 3 8.14 -12.29 12.30
N VAL A 4 7.24 -12.47 11.33
CA VAL A 4 7.40 -11.98 9.94
C VAL A 4 7.26 -10.46 9.84
N ASN A 5 6.63 -9.84 10.84
CA ASN A 5 6.57 -8.39 11.05
C ASN A 5 7.63 -7.91 12.06
N GLY A 6 8.68 -8.70 12.30
CA GLY A 6 9.74 -8.33 13.24
C GLY A 6 10.39 -7.00 12.86
N LEU A 7 10.40 -6.05 13.79
CA LEU A 7 10.93 -4.71 13.55
C LEU A 7 12.40 -4.63 13.97
N ASP A 8 13.22 -4.00 13.16
CA ASP A 8 14.59 -3.66 13.55
C ASP A 8 14.65 -2.42 14.45
N LYS A 9 15.87 -1.95 14.79
CA LYS A 9 16.07 -0.74 15.59
C LYS A 9 15.49 0.53 14.95
N SER A 10 15.28 0.53 13.64
CA SER A 10 14.70 1.62 12.85
C SER A 10 13.19 1.46 12.65
N GLY A 11 12.59 0.40 13.21
CA GLY A 11 11.17 0.10 12.99
C GLY A 11 10.88 -0.50 11.61
N SER A 12 11.89 -0.90 10.86
CA SER A 12 11.72 -1.45 9.51
C SER A 12 11.38 -2.94 9.58
N THR A 13 10.45 -3.37 8.73
CA THR A 13 10.07 -4.78 8.55
C THR A 13 11.03 -5.49 7.58
N PRO A 14 11.05 -6.84 7.56
CA PRO A 14 11.75 -7.58 6.52
C PRO A 14 11.25 -7.20 5.12
N LEU A 15 9.95 -6.92 5.00
CA LEU A 15 9.34 -6.47 3.75
C LEU A 15 9.96 -5.14 3.28
N TYR A 16 10.09 -4.15 4.17
CA TYR A 16 10.75 -2.88 3.87
C TYR A 16 12.15 -3.08 3.28
N TRP A 17 12.98 -3.89 3.93
CA TRP A 17 14.35 -4.12 3.47
C TRP A 17 14.42 -4.91 2.16
N SER A 18 13.54 -5.92 1.98
CA SER A 18 13.46 -6.65 0.72
C SER A 18 13.02 -5.76 -0.44
N SER A 19 12.07 -4.84 -0.21
CA SER A 19 11.63 -3.85 -1.19
C SER A 19 12.69 -2.79 -1.45
N HIS A 20 13.46 -2.37 -0.44
CA HIS A 20 14.59 -1.46 -0.59
C HIS A 20 15.75 -2.07 -1.39
N GLY A 21 16.00 -3.38 -1.23
CA GLY A 21 17.05 -4.10 -1.93
C GLY A 21 16.64 -4.65 -3.30
N GLY A 22 15.38 -4.48 -3.69
CA GLY A 22 14.86 -5.02 -4.96
C GLY A 22 14.78 -6.54 -4.99
N HIS A 23 14.64 -7.19 -3.83
CA HIS A 23 14.59 -8.64 -3.70
C HIS A 23 13.19 -9.17 -4.02
N VAL A 24 12.82 -9.14 -5.30
CA VAL A 24 11.49 -9.47 -5.83
C VAL A 24 10.91 -10.75 -5.22
N GLU A 25 11.66 -11.85 -5.20
CA GLU A 25 11.09 -13.12 -4.73
C GLU A 25 10.92 -13.16 -3.21
N VAL A 26 11.74 -12.44 -2.47
CA VAL A 26 11.53 -12.26 -1.03
C VAL A 26 10.28 -11.42 -0.78
N VAL A 27 10.07 -10.35 -1.56
CA VAL A 27 8.84 -9.53 -1.49
C VAL A 27 7.62 -10.39 -1.78
N LYS A 28 7.59 -11.18 -2.85
CA LYS A 28 6.46 -12.09 -3.15
C LYS A 28 6.21 -13.08 -2.02
N LEU A 29 7.27 -13.72 -1.53
CA LEU A 29 7.16 -14.69 -0.44
C LEU A 29 6.56 -14.04 0.81
N LEU A 30 7.06 -12.88 1.21
CA LEU A 30 6.58 -12.14 2.38
C LEU A 30 5.14 -11.67 2.21
N CYS A 31 4.77 -11.13 1.04
CA CYS A 31 3.40 -10.71 0.76
C CYS A 31 2.40 -11.88 0.76
N SER A 32 2.87 -13.10 0.46
CA SER A 32 2.05 -14.32 0.51
C SER A 32 1.82 -14.86 1.93
N ILE A 33 2.50 -14.31 2.94
CA ILE A 33 2.36 -14.77 4.34
C ILE A 33 1.07 -14.19 4.95
N PRO A 34 0.22 -15.02 5.58
CA PRO A 34 -0.96 -14.52 6.27
C PRO A 34 -0.60 -13.54 7.39
N ASN A 35 -1.40 -12.48 7.53
CA ASN A 35 -1.21 -11.40 8.52
C ASN A 35 0.08 -10.57 8.34
N MET A 36 0.68 -10.58 7.15
CA MET A 36 1.76 -9.66 6.81
C MET A 36 1.24 -8.22 6.80
N CYS A 37 1.92 -7.31 7.48
CA CYS A 37 1.56 -5.89 7.47
C CYS A 37 2.26 -5.19 6.28
N ILE A 38 1.62 -5.22 5.11
CA ILE A 38 2.18 -4.67 3.85
C ILE A 38 2.49 -3.18 3.97
N SER A 39 1.61 -2.43 4.64
CA SER A 39 1.69 -0.99 4.80
C SER A 39 2.31 -0.54 6.13
N ALA A 40 3.10 -1.40 6.78
CA ALA A 40 3.81 -1.04 8.01
C ALA A 40 4.75 0.16 7.78
N GLN A 41 4.67 1.15 8.66
CA GLN A 41 5.56 2.31 8.66
C GLN A 41 6.75 2.08 9.59
N ASN A 42 7.95 2.42 9.13
CA ASN A 42 9.13 2.49 9.98
C ASN A 42 9.15 3.80 10.82
N LYS A 43 10.21 4.04 11.60
CA LYS A 43 10.31 5.23 12.45
C LYS A 43 10.33 6.57 11.70
N ILE A 44 10.69 6.56 10.42
CA ILE A 44 10.65 7.77 9.55
C ILE A 44 9.33 7.87 8.76
N GLY A 45 8.38 6.97 9.01
CA GLY A 45 7.08 6.95 8.36
C GLY A 45 7.07 6.29 6.99
N ASP A 46 8.20 5.74 6.52
CA ASP A 46 8.26 5.07 5.22
C ASP A 46 7.68 3.66 5.30
N THR A 47 6.98 3.28 4.23
CA THR A 47 6.48 1.91 4.00
C THR A 47 7.37 1.16 3.01
N ALA A 48 7.12 -0.14 2.82
CA ALA A 48 7.79 -0.91 1.77
C ALA A 48 7.62 -0.30 0.37
N LEU A 49 6.46 0.32 0.11
CA LEU A 49 6.18 1.00 -1.17
C LEU A 49 7.01 2.28 -1.34
N HIS A 50 7.26 3.05 -0.28
CA HIS A 50 8.18 4.19 -0.31
C HIS A 50 9.60 3.74 -0.71
N ALA A 51 10.09 2.65 -0.10
CA ALA A 51 11.42 2.13 -0.38
C ALA A 51 11.57 1.63 -1.83
N ALA A 52 10.60 0.83 -2.31
CA ALA A 52 10.62 0.33 -3.69
C ALA A 52 10.51 1.48 -4.71
N ALA A 53 9.66 2.48 -4.45
CA ALA A 53 9.50 3.64 -5.30
C ALA A 53 10.79 4.48 -5.37
N TRP A 54 11.42 4.75 -4.21
CA TRP A 54 12.66 5.51 -4.12
C TRP A 54 13.84 4.85 -4.85
N LYS A 55 13.87 3.52 -4.88
CA LYS A 55 14.91 2.76 -5.56
C LYS A 55 14.59 2.40 -7.01
N GLY A 56 13.38 2.73 -7.50
CA GLY A 56 12.94 2.39 -8.86
C GLY A 56 12.77 0.88 -9.07
N HIS A 57 12.47 0.12 -8.02
CA HIS A 57 12.28 -1.32 -8.11
C HIS A 57 10.86 -1.64 -8.58
N LEU A 58 10.60 -1.39 -9.87
CA LEU A 58 9.28 -1.48 -10.50
C LEU A 58 8.54 -2.78 -10.19
N GLU A 59 9.23 -3.92 -10.28
CA GLU A 59 8.60 -5.22 -10.02
C GLU A 59 8.17 -5.37 -8.56
N CYS A 60 8.96 -4.87 -7.60
CA CYS A 60 8.56 -4.82 -6.20
C CYS A 60 7.35 -3.90 -6.01
N VAL A 61 7.29 -2.76 -6.71
CA VAL A 61 6.14 -1.84 -6.67
C VAL A 61 4.87 -2.55 -7.14
N LYS A 62 4.91 -3.27 -8.28
CA LYS A 62 3.76 -4.06 -8.78
C LYS A 62 3.25 -5.05 -7.74
N ILE A 63 4.12 -5.89 -7.20
CA ILE A 63 3.75 -6.92 -6.22
C ILE A 63 3.14 -6.30 -4.97
N LEU A 64 3.73 -5.21 -4.48
CA LEU A 64 3.21 -4.50 -3.30
C LEU A 64 1.79 -3.96 -3.57
N LEU A 65 1.56 -3.35 -4.74
CA LEU A 65 0.24 -2.83 -5.13
C LEU A 65 -0.79 -3.96 -5.29
N GLU A 66 -0.42 -5.07 -5.94
CA GLU A 66 -1.28 -6.26 -6.09
C GLU A 66 -1.72 -6.85 -4.74
N HIS A 67 -0.90 -6.71 -3.70
CA HIS A 67 -1.19 -7.18 -2.34
C HIS A 67 -1.77 -6.09 -1.44
N GLY A 68 -2.25 -4.98 -2.01
CA GLY A 68 -2.98 -3.94 -1.27
C GLY A 68 -2.09 -2.99 -0.46
N ALA A 69 -0.85 -2.73 -0.90
CA ALA A 69 -0.04 -1.66 -0.32
C ALA A 69 -0.75 -0.31 -0.48
N SER A 70 -0.84 0.46 0.61
CA SER A 70 -1.45 1.77 0.56
C SER A 70 -0.54 2.77 -0.16
N THR A 71 -1.12 3.45 -1.16
CA THR A 71 -0.47 4.50 -1.94
C THR A 71 -0.60 5.88 -1.30
N THR A 72 -1.47 6.05 -0.29
CA THR A 72 -1.85 7.35 0.27
C THR A 72 -1.19 7.67 1.62
N ILE A 73 -0.36 6.77 2.13
CA ILE A 73 0.40 6.98 3.37
C ILE A 73 1.53 7.97 3.13
N HIS A 74 1.62 9.00 3.98
CA HIS A 74 2.74 9.93 3.96
C HIS A 74 3.80 9.51 4.98
N ASN A 75 5.08 9.68 4.62
CA ASN A 75 6.17 9.58 5.58
C ASN A 75 6.30 10.86 6.44
N ASN A 76 7.28 10.90 7.33
CA ASN A 76 7.48 12.05 8.24
C ASN A 76 7.89 13.34 7.50
N GLU A 77 8.35 13.24 6.25
CA GLU A 77 8.63 14.39 5.37
C GLU A 77 7.40 14.84 4.58
N ARG A 78 6.21 14.28 4.86
CA ARG A 78 4.96 14.51 4.12
C ARG A 78 5.05 14.11 2.64
N LYS A 79 5.89 13.12 2.33
CA LYS A 79 5.99 12.58 0.97
C LYS A 79 5.20 11.28 0.86
N LEU A 80 4.48 11.12 -0.23
CA LEU A 80 3.86 9.88 -0.65
C LEU A 80 4.89 8.98 -1.36
N PRO A 81 4.61 7.67 -1.53
CA PRO A 81 5.46 6.80 -2.33
C PRO A 81 5.68 7.32 -3.76
N VAL A 82 4.65 7.92 -4.36
CA VAL A 82 4.72 8.52 -5.71
C VAL A 82 5.68 9.71 -5.78
N ASP A 83 5.83 10.47 -4.69
CA ASP A 83 6.71 11.63 -4.63
C ASP A 83 8.18 11.20 -4.63
N LEU A 84 8.47 10.01 -4.10
CA LEU A 84 9.78 9.41 -4.05
C LEU A 84 10.14 8.60 -5.30
N ALA A 85 9.22 8.38 -6.24
CA ALA A 85 9.45 7.55 -7.41
C ALA A 85 10.72 7.96 -8.18
N SER A 86 11.65 7.02 -8.34
CA SER A 86 12.96 7.24 -8.98
C SER A 86 12.86 7.61 -10.45
N ASP A 87 11.81 7.15 -11.13
CA ASP A 87 11.65 7.26 -12.57
C ASP A 87 10.17 7.45 -12.96
N PRO A 88 9.88 7.91 -14.20
CA PRO A 88 8.51 8.14 -14.66
C PRO A 88 7.64 6.88 -14.74
N GLU A 89 8.22 5.70 -14.98
CA GLU A 89 7.49 4.44 -15.11
C GLU A 89 6.96 3.98 -13.75
N THR A 90 7.82 3.96 -12.73
CA THR A 90 7.45 3.68 -11.34
C THR A 90 6.41 4.69 -10.84
N ARG A 91 6.58 5.98 -11.18
CA ARG A 91 5.63 7.04 -10.84
C ARG A 91 4.26 6.79 -11.47
N ALA A 92 4.23 6.49 -12.77
CA ALA A 92 3.00 6.25 -13.53
C ALA A 92 2.23 5.06 -12.96
N LEU A 93 2.94 3.98 -12.58
CA LEU A 93 2.33 2.81 -11.97
C LEU A 93 1.64 3.13 -10.64
N ILE A 94 2.30 3.86 -9.74
CA ILE A 94 1.71 4.25 -8.45
C ILE A 94 0.52 5.21 -8.67
N GLN A 95 0.62 6.14 -9.62
CA GLN A 95 -0.49 7.04 -9.96
C GLN A 95 -1.70 6.30 -10.53
N LEU A 96 -1.47 5.26 -11.33
CA LEU A 96 -2.56 4.44 -11.85
C LEU A 96 -3.30 3.74 -10.71
N ALA A 97 -2.57 3.09 -9.79
CA ALA A 97 -3.17 2.44 -8.63
C ALA A 97 -3.91 3.43 -7.70
N MET A 98 -3.43 4.67 -7.58
CA MET A 98 -4.16 5.72 -6.85
C MET A 98 -5.52 6.06 -7.48
N ARG A 99 -5.60 6.12 -8.83
CA ARG A 99 -6.85 6.41 -9.54
C ARG A 99 -7.85 5.27 -9.39
N GLU A 100 -7.41 4.03 -9.57
CA GLU A 100 -8.25 2.85 -9.40
C GLU A 100 -8.86 2.76 -7.99
N ALA A 101 -8.10 3.13 -6.96
CA ALA A 101 -8.61 3.19 -5.59
C ALA A 101 -9.69 4.26 -5.40
N VAL A 102 -9.65 5.37 -6.13
CA VAL A 102 -10.68 6.43 -6.09
C VAL A 102 -11.97 5.97 -6.79
N ASP A 103 -11.84 5.30 -7.93
CA ASP A 103 -12.99 4.87 -8.74
C ASP A 103 -13.86 3.81 -8.02
N THR A 104 -13.28 3.02 -7.11
CA THR A 104 -14.04 2.02 -6.32
C THR A 104 -14.89 2.60 -5.19
N ASN A 105 -14.65 3.84 -4.76
CA ASN A 105 -15.36 4.48 -3.66
C ASN A 105 -16.60 5.28 -4.10
N ASP A 106 -16.73 5.61 -5.39
CA ASP A 106 -17.86 6.40 -5.91
C ASP A 106 -19.14 5.55 -6.07
N PHE A 107 -19.01 4.25 -6.35
CA PHE A 107 -20.17 3.36 -6.53
C PHE A 107 -20.88 2.93 -5.23
N ARG A 108 -20.33 3.24 -4.05
CA ARG A 108 -20.83 2.70 -2.77
C ARG A 108 -21.79 3.62 -2.02
N ASN A 109 -21.97 4.88 -2.42
CA ASN A 109 -22.68 5.87 -1.59
C ASN A 109 -24.06 6.32 -2.10
N ASP A 110 -24.55 5.81 -3.24
CA ASP A 110 -25.81 6.28 -3.85
C ASP A 110 -27.01 5.32 -3.65
N TYR A 111 -26.86 4.22 -2.90
CA TYR A 111 -27.92 3.18 -2.78
C TYR A 111 -28.56 3.01 -1.38
N ILE A 112 -28.35 3.93 -0.43
CA ILE A 112 -29.00 3.86 0.89
C ILE A 112 -29.60 5.22 1.28
N SER A 113 -30.62 5.67 0.54
CA SER A 113 -31.59 6.63 1.07
C SER A 113 -32.83 6.70 0.19
N GLU A 114 -33.63 5.63 0.10
CA GLU A 114 -35.04 5.71 -0.32
C GLU A 114 -35.66 4.30 -0.26
N SER A 115 -36.03 3.84 0.93
CA SER A 115 -37.11 2.84 1.14
C SER A 115 -37.20 2.38 2.61
N GLU A 116 -37.62 3.26 3.51
CA GLU A 116 -38.40 2.87 4.69
C GLU A 116 -39.52 3.92 4.82
N SER A 117 -40.64 3.68 4.16
CA SER A 117 -41.82 2.95 4.64
C SER A 117 -42.92 3.95 5.04
N GLU A 118 -43.60 4.47 4.02
CA GLU A 118 -45.02 4.76 4.15
C GLU A 118 -45.77 3.44 4.37
N SER A 119 -46.74 3.46 5.29
CA SER A 119 -47.83 2.50 5.49
C SER A 119 -47.55 1.31 6.41
N ASP A 120 -48.06 1.41 7.63
CA ASP A 120 -49.01 0.45 8.23
C ASP A 120 -49.94 1.32 9.11
N ASP A 121 -51.07 1.82 8.57
CA ASP A 121 -52.41 1.24 8.61
C ASP A 121 -53.06 1.09 10.01
N ILE A 122 -54.17 1.85 10.15
CA ILE A 122 -55.42 1.63 10.93
C ILE A 122 -55.41 1.89 12.44
#